data_AF-A0A5B8N401-F1
#
_entry.id   AF-A0A5B8N401-F1
#
_cell.length_a   1.000
_cell.length_b   1.000
_cell.length_c   1.000
_cell.angle_alpha   90.00
_cell.angle_beta   90.00
_cell.angle_gamma   90.00
#
_symmetry.space_group_name_H-M   'P 1'
#
loop_
_entity.id
_entity.type
_entity.pdbx_description
1 polymer ?
#
loop_
_entity_poly.entity_id
_entity_poly.type
_entity_poly.pdbx_seq_one_letter_code
_entity_poly.pdbx_strand_id
1 'polypeptide(L)'
;MQESLPQPEGKDIHLDQIVCLAENAAETIEKLRAELHRREQRIKQLEQSEAQLRQAAQRYLRMKAQLEAQSEATAGFAANGTTYPTFDEAFDAAYPGTVPE
;
A
#
# COMPACT_ATOMS: atom_id res chain seq x y z
N MET A 1 -11.56 -26.62 71.60
CA MET A 1 -10.75 -25.65 70.84
C MET A 1 -10.91 -26.00 69.38
N GLN A 2 -11.50 -25.10 68.59
CA GLN A 2 -11.81 -25.32 67.18
C GLN A 2 -10.64 -24.74 66.37
N GLU A 3 -9.80 -25.60 65.81
CA GLU A 3 -8.74 -25.19 64.89
C GLU A 3 -9.36 -24.92 63.53
N SER A 4 -9.39 -23.65 63.15
CA SER A 4 -9.76 -23.21 61.81
C SER A 4 -8.62 -23.57 60.84
N LEU A 5 -8.87 -24.52 59.95
CA LEU A 5 -7.97 -24.81 58.83
C LEU A 5 -7.86 -23.58 57.92
N PRO A 6 -6.65 -23.22 57.44
CA PRO A 6 -6.49 -22.10 56.52
C PRO A 6 -7.03 -22.48 55.14
N GLN A 7 -7.96 -21.69 54.63
CA GLN A 7 -8.52 -21.81 53.27
C GLN A 7 -7.40 -21.69 52.21
N PRO A 8 -7.21 -22.70 51.34
CA PRO A 8 -6.29 -22.62 50.20
C PRO A 8 -6.92 -21.92 48.97
N GLU A 9 -8.22 -21.65 48.99
CA GLU A 9 -9.01 -21.31 47.79
C GLU A 9 -8.62 -19.99 47.10
N GLY A 10 -7.98 -19.05 47.80
CA GLY A 10 -7.66 -17.74 47.23
C GLY A 10 -6.46 -17.73 46.26
N LYS A 11 -5.48 -18.61 46.43
CA LYS A 11 -4.25 -18.59 45.60
C LYS A 11 -4.45 -19.23 44.24
N ASP A 12 -5.23 -20.31 44.18
CA ASP A 12 -5.50 -21.04 42.94
C ASP A 12 -6.37 -20.21 41.97
N ILE A 13 -7.35 -19.46 42.49
CA ILE A 13 -8.19 -18.56 41.67
C ILE A 13 -7.36 -17.45 40.99
N HIS A 14 -6.35 -16.92 41.69
CA HIS A 14 -5.46 -15.91 41.10
C HIS A 14 -4.52 -16.53 40.05
N LEU A 15 -4.10 -17.78 40.25
CA LEU A 15 -3.27 -18.48 39.27
C LEU A 15 -4.06 -18.75 37.99
N ASP A 16 -5.30 -19.23 38.10
CA ASP A 16 -6.18 -19.49 36.96
C ASP A 16 -6.49 -18.21 36.17
N GLN A 17 -6.70 -17.09 36.86
CA GLN A 17 -6.88 -15.78 36.21
C GLN A 17 -5.62 -15.35 35.44
N ILE A 18 -4.44 -15.57 36.00
CA ILE A 18 -3.17 -15.26 35.32
C ILE A 18 -2.98 -16.16 34.10
N VAL A 19 -3.29 -17.45 34.20
CA VAL A 19 -3.24 -18.39 33.07
C VAL A 19 -4.19 -17.95 31.96
N CYS A 20 -5.44 -17.65 32.27
CA CYS A 20 -6.41 -17.13 31.30
C CYS A 20 -5.93 -15.83 30.62
N LEU A 21 -5.33 -14.90 31.38
CA LEU A 21 -4.80 -13.67 30.80
C LEU A 21 -3.58 -13.94 29.89
N ALA A 22 -2.71 -14.88 30.27
CA ALA A 22 -1.56 -15.27 29.48
C ALA A 22 -1.98 -15.97 28.16
N GLU A 23 -2.99 -16.83 28.21
CA GLU A 23 -3.56 -17.49 27.03
C GLU A 23 -4.18 -16.46 26.08
N ASN A 24 -4.99 -15.54 26.61
CA ASN A 24 -5.58 -14.46 25.81
C ASN A 24 -4.51 -13.54 25.19
N ALA A 25 -3.46 -13.22 25.95
CA ALA A 25 -2.32 -12.44 25.45
C ALA A 25 -1.58 -13.19 24.34
N ALA A 26 -1.33 -14.49 24.51
CA ALA A 26 -0.69 -15.32 23.49
C ALA A 26 -1.51 -15.36 22.19
N GLU A 27 -2.83 -15.55 22.28
CA GLU A 27 -3.71 -15.54 21.11
C GLU A 27 -3.72 -14.17 20.41
N THR A 28 -3.72 -13.08 21.19
CA THR A 28 -3.67 -11.72 20.66
C THR A 28 -2.34 -11.45 19.94
N ILE A 29 -1.22 -11.91 20.51
CA ILE A 29 0.10 -11.79 19.90
C ILE A 29 0.14 -12.54 18.56
N GLU A 30 -0.40 -13.75 18.48
CA GLU A 30 -0.44 -14.51 17.24
C GLU A 30 -1.30 -13.83 16.16
N LYS A 31 -2.45 -13.26 16.53
CA LYS A 31 -3.27 -12.44 15.62
C LYS A 31 -2.51 -11.23 15.10
N LEU A 32 -1.82 -10.50 15.97
CA LEU A 32 -1.03 -9.33 15.60
C LEU A 32 0.16 -9.69 14.72
N ARG A 33 0.84 -10.81 14.98
CA ARG A 33 1.92 -11.34 14.12
C ARG A 33 1.41 -11.67 12.73
N ALA A 34 0.26 -12.33 12.63
CA ALA A 34 -0.35 -12.64 11.34
C ALA A 34 -0.75 -11.37 10.58
N GLU A 35 -1.31 -10.36 11.26
CA GLU A 35 -1.65 -9.08 10.63
C GLU A 35 -0.42 -8.32 10.17
N LEU A 36 0.63 -8.26 11.00
CA LEU A 36 1.91 -7.66 10.65
C LEU A 36 2.48 -8.30 9.39
N HIS A 37 2.50 -9.63 9.31
CA HIS A 37 2.98 -10.35 8.14
C HIS A 37 2.18 -10.00 6.87
N ARG A 38 0.85 -9.90 6.95
CA ARG A 38 0.01 -9.48 5.82
C ARG A 38 0.33 -8.06 5.38
N ARG A 39 0.55 -7.14 6.33
CA ARG A 39 0.93 -5.75 6.04
C ARG A 39 2.30 -5.68 5.37
N GLU A 40 3.28 -6.45 5.82
CA GLU A 40 4.60 -6.54 5.17
C GLU A 40 4.50 -7.04 3.73
N GLN A 41 3.68 -8.07 3.47
CA GLN A 41 3.42 -8.54 2.11
C GLN A 41 2.77 -7.47 1.25
N ARG A 42 1.80 -6.72 1.79
CA ARG A 42 1.14 -5.63 1.08
C ARG A 42 2.11 -4.50 0.75
N ILE A 43 3.00 -4.14 1.69
CA ILE A 43 4.05 -3.14 1.45
C ILE A 43 4.94 -3.57 0.29
N LYS A 44 5.44 -4.81 0.30
CA LYS A 44 6.28 -5.33 -0.79
C LYS A 44 5.58 -5.28 -2.16
N GLN A 45 4.29 -5.58 -2.21
CA GLN A 45 3.51 -5.46 -3.45
C GLN A 45 3.41 -4.01 -3.93
N LEU A 46 3.19 -3.06 -3.00
CA LEU A 46 3.12 -1.65 -3.33
C LEU A 46 4.48 -1.11 -3.79
N GLU A 47 5.58 -1.49 -3.15
CA GLU A 47 6.95 -1.13 -3.57
C GLU A 47 7.26 -1.64 -4.98
N GLN A 48 6.82 -2.87 -5.31
CA GLN A 48 6.97 -3.41 -6.67
C GLN A 48 6.16 -2.63 -7.69
N SER A 49 4.90 -2.28 -7.36
CA SER A 49 4.05 -1.47 -8.23
C SER A 49 4.62 -0.07 -8.43
N GLU A 50 5.12 0.56 -7.37
CA GLU A 50 5.78 1.86 -7.43
C GLU A 50 7.02 1.80 -8.34
N ALA A 51 7.86 0.77 -8.21
CA ALA A 51 9.03 0.60 -9.07
C ALA A 51 8.63 0.47 -10.55
N GLN A 52 7.57 -0.29 -10.85
CA GLN A 52 7.04 -0.42 -12.21
C GLN A 52 6.50 0.91 -12.75
N LEU A 53 5.76 1.66 -11.94
CA LEU A 53 5.24 2.98 -12.30
C LEU A 53 6.37 3.99 -12.54
N ARG A 54 7.39 4.00 -11.70
CA ARG A 54 8.59 4.85 -11.89
C ARG A 54 9.28 4.55 -13.21
N GLN A 55 9.45 3.27 -13.55
CA GLN A 55 10.02 2.88 -14.85
C GLN A 55 9.13 3.28 -16.03
N ALA A 56 7.81 3.12 -15.89
CA ALA A 56 6.85 3.55 -16.91
C ALA A 56 6.89 5.07 -17.14
N ALA A 57 6.92 5.85 -16.06
CA ALA A 57 7.06 7.31 -16.12
C ALA A 57 8.37 7.73 -16.80
N GLN A 58 9.49 7.08 -16.47
CA GLN A 58 10.77 7.35 -17.15
C GLN A 58 10.72 7.02 -18.65
N ARG A 59 10.08 5.91 -19.04
CA ARG A 59 9.88 5.58 -20.46
C ARG A 59 9.01 6.62 -21.17
N TYR A 60 7.91 7.04 -20.53
CA TYR A 60 7.04 8.10 -21.05
C TYR A 60 7.82 9.40 -21.28
N LEU A 61 8.59 9.86 -20.29
CA LEU A 61 9.38 11.08 -20.41
C LEU A 61 10.41 11.00 -21.56
N ARG A 62 11.07 9.86 -21.74
CA ARG A 62 12.00 9.66 -22.86
C ARG A 62 11.26 9.69 -24.21
N MET A 63 10.12 9.02 -24.30
CA MET A 63 9.29 9.00 -25.52
C MET A 63 8.79 10.39 -25.87
N LYS A 64 8.28 11.13 -24.88
CA LYS A 64 7.86 12.53 -25.02
C LYS A 64 9.00 13.39 -25.57
N ALA A 65 10.18 13.34 -24.94
CA ALA A 65 11.33 14.10 -25.40
C ALA A 65 11.76 13.73 -26.84
N GLN A 66 11.66 12.45 -27.21
CA GLN A 66 11.93 12.01 -28.59
C GLN A 66 10.91 12.55 -29.59
N LEU A 67 9.62 12.55 -29.23
CA LEU A 67 8.55 13.07 -30.08
C LEU A 67 8.63 14.60 -30.23
N GLU A 68 8.94 15.32 -29.17
CA GLU A 68 9.16 16.77 -29.19
C GLU A 68 10.41 17.18 -29.97
N ALA A 69 11.43 16.31 -30.02
CA ALA A 69 12.63 16.54 -30.82
C ALA A 69 12.46 16.24 -32.32
N GLN A 70 11.37 15.58 -32.74
CA GLN A 70 11.11 15.30 -34.16
C GLN A 70 10.61 16.55 -34.88
N SER A 71 11.09 16.79 -36.10
CA SER A 71 10.77 17.99 -36.91
C SER A 71 9.29 18.13 -37.28
N GLU A 72 8.48 17.08 -37.12
CA GLU A 72 7.02 17.16 -37.29
C GLU A 72 6.33 17.84 -36.10
N ALA A 73 6.96 17.88 -34.92
CA ALA A 73 6.47 18.64 -33.76
C ALA A 73 6.42 20.15 -34.02
N THR A 74 7.16 20.68 -35.01
CA THR A 74 7.07 22.09 -35.41
C THR A 74 5.71 22.45 -36.02
N ALA A 75 4.97 21.45 -36.53
CA ALA A 75 3.58 21.63 -36.98
C ALA A 75 2.55 21.34 -35.88
N GLY A 76 2.99 20.89 -34.70
CA GLY A 76 2.17 20.47 -33.57
C GLY A 76 1.85 18.95 -33.57
N PHE A 77 1.12 18.52 -32.55
CA PHE A 77 0.76 17.12 -32.29
C PHE A 77 -0.73 16.89 -32.56
N ALA A 78 -1.06 15.92 -33.42
CA ALA A 78 -2.45 15.65 -33.78
C ALA A 78 -3.12 14.66 -32.81
N ALA A 79 -4.31 15.02 -32.30
CA ALA A 79 -5.21 14.13 -31.57
C ALA A 79 -6.66 14.45 -31.93
N ASN A 80 -7.50 13.42 -32.13
CA ASN A 80 -8.93 13.56 -32.46
C ASN A 80 -9.23 14.53 -33.63
N GLY A 81 -8.35 14.58 -34.64
CA GLY A 81 -8.49 15.47 -35.79
C GLY A 81 -8.14 16.94 -35.53
N THR A 82 -7.64 17.27 -34.33
CA THR A 82 -7.18 18.61 -33.93
C THR A 82 -5.66 18.58 -33.71
N THR A 83 -4.97 19.68 -33.98
CA THR A 83 -3.51 19.79 -33.77
C THR A 83 -3.24 20.67 -32.55
N TYR A 84 -2.38 20.20 -31.67
CA TYR A 84 -2.03 20.84 -30.40
C TYR A 84 -0.56 21.28 -30.40
N PRO A 85 -0.22 22.38 -29.72
CA PRO A 85 1.14 22.88 -29.65
C PRO A 85 2.10 21.96 -28.87
N THR A 86 1.59 21.16 -27.92
CA THR A 86 2.40 20.27 -27.08
C THR A 86 1.90 18.83 -27.12
N PHE A 87 2.81 17.89 -26.85
CA PHE A 87 2.46 16.47 -26.80
C PHE A 87 1.49 16.17 -25.66
N ASP A 88 1.66 16.81 -24.50
CA ASP A 88 0.77 16.59 -23.34
C ASP A 88 -0.66 17.02 -23.65
N GLU A 89 -0.87 18.15 -24.31
CA GLU A 89 -2.22 18.60 -24.70
C GLU A 89 -2.89 17.64 -25.69
N ALA A 90 -2.15 17.14 -26.68
CA ALA A 90 -2.65 16.13 -27.59
C ALA A 90 -2.97 14.81 -26.87
N PHE A 91 -2.13 14.41 -25.91
CA PHE A 91 -2.31 13.21 -25.12
C PHE A 91 -3.55 13.29 -24.22
N ASP A 92 -3.71 14.39 -23.49
CA ASP A 92 -4.88 14.65 -22.63
C ASP A 92 -6.17 14.70 -23.44
N ALA A 93 -6.13 15.30 -24.64
CA ALA A 93 -7.26 15.32 -25.55
C ALA A 93 -7.61 13.92 -26.09
N ALA A 94 -6.62 13.07 -26.34
CA ALA A 94 -6.82 11.69 -26.79
C ALA A 94 -7.33 10.76 -25.67
N TYR A 95 -6.98 11.05 -24.41
CA TYR A 95 -7.30 10.22 -23.23
C TYR A 95 -7.92 11.04 -22.08
N PRO A 96 -9.13 11.59 -22.27
CA PRO A 96 -9.81 12.39 -21.24
C PRO A 96 -10.12 11.52 -20.01
N GLY A 97 -9.53 11.86 -18.86
CA GLY A 97 -9.68 11.15 -17.59
C GLY A 97 -8.40 10.56 -17.00
N THR A 98 -7.24 10.79 -17.62
CA THR A 98 -5.93 10.35 -17.10
C THR A 98 -5.18 11.41 -16.28
N VAL A 99 -5.68 12.65 -16.25
CA VAL A 99 -5.16 13.72 -15.38
C VAL A 99 -5.80 13.57 -14.00
N PRO A 100 -5.03 13.29 -12.93
CA PRO A 100 -5.58 13.31 -11.58
C PRO A 100 -5.98 14.75 -11.21
N GLU A 101 -7.16 14.92 -10.59
CA GLU A 101 -7.55 16.17 -9.92
C GLU A 101 -6.53 16.63 -8.87
#